data_AF-A0A3N6W450-F1
#
_entry.id   AF-A0A3N6W450-F1
#
_cell.length_a   1.000
_cell.length_b   1.000
_cell.length_c   1.000
_cell.angle_alpha   90.00
_cell.angle_beta   90.00
_cell.angle_gamma   90.00
#
_symmetry.space_group_name_H-M   'P 1'
#
loop_
_entity.id
_entity.type
_entity.pdbx_description
1 polymer ?
#
loop_
_entity_poly.entity_id
_entity_poly.type
_entity_poly.pdbx_seq_one_letter_code
_entity_poly.pdbx_strand_id
1 'polypeptide(L)'
;MAELTPYDTGERLEPHVWVTNGIVVPGGRPRFAEESEFGRVDFDADDGTTILTLHVQRADNGYRMVVDQHSEEYLHVVGHNEPPMLTDPALAQDAEYRTRQMMLLDAGLAYIGKTYGEDIFYADDGDPTAFSLGNYTFQPLMVNDGTVFAIEEAYERGTDWADDERVPIGWTWLQKDLVRLPDGTQRAEITAQGETIPSDIDSLIDRARTWVEQTVRRLQTPDIDFSPYRNPPGRDTPSR
;
A
#
# COMPACT_ATOMS: atom_id res chain seq x y z
N MET A 1 18.17 -30.94 1.39
CA MET A 1 17.12 -29.92 1.16
C MET A 1 16.24 -29.94 2.39
N ALA A 2 15.96 -28.78 2.98
CA ALA A 2 15.04 -28.71 4.12
C ALA A 2 13.61 -28.99 3.61
N GLU A 3 12.88 -29.82 4.35
CA GLU A 3 11.49 -30.15 4.07
C GLU A 3 10.63 -28.93 4.41
N LEU A 4 9.83 -28.44 3.46
CA LEU A 4 8.99 -27.26 3.65
C LEU A 4 7.96 -27.53 4.74
N THR A 5 7.82 -26.59 5.67
CA THR A 5 6.85 -26.69 6.76
C THR A 5 5.44 -26.37 6.24
N PRO A 6 4.37 -26.77 6.96
CA PRO A 6 2.99 -26.41 6.58
C PRO A 6 2.69 -24.91 6.50
N TYR A 7 3.57 -24.05 7.05
CA TYR A 7 3.51 -22.60 6.87
C TYR A 7 4.08 -22.15 5.53
N ASP A 8 5.11 -22.84 5.03
CA ASP A 8 5.75 -22.56 3.74
C ASP A 8 4.89 -23.02 2.56
N THR A 9 3.95 -23.96 2.77
CA THR A 9 3.06 -24.50 1.74
C THR A 9 1.66 -23.88 1.74
N GLY A 10 1.31 -23.07 2.75
CA GLY A 10 -0.04 -22.51 2.91
C GLY A 10 -1.11 -23.54 3.28
N GLU A 11 -0.74 -24.79 3.56
CA GLU A 11 -1.66 -25.91 3.84
C GLU A 11 -2.46 -25.69 5.15
N ARG A 12 -2.00 -24.79 6.02
CA ARG A 12 -2.63 -24.48 7.32
C ARG A 12 -3.49 -23.20 7.34
N LEU A 13 -3.86 -22.66 6.19
CA LEU A 13 -4.62 -21.41 6.06
C LEU A 13 -6.16 -21.57 6.13
N GLU A 14 -6.70 -22.75 6.46
CA GLU A 14 -8.14 -22.90 6.71
C GLU A 14 -8.52 -22.49 8.15
N PRO A 15 -9.51 -21.60 8.34
CA PRO A 15 -9.91 -21.19 9.68
C PRO A 15 -10.61 -22.34 10.43
N HIS A 16 -9.95 -22.87 11.46
CA HIS A 16 -10.56 -23.77 12.43
C HIS A 16 -10.93 -23.03 13.72
N VAL A 17 -12.00 -23.46 14.39
CA VAL A 17 -12.29 -23.03 15.78
C VAL A 17 -11.17 -23.55 16.67
N TRP A 18 -10.27 -22.67 17.13
CA TRP A 18 -9.05 -23.08 17.83
C TRP A 18 -9.21 -23.40 19.31
N VAL A 19 -10.38 -23.16 19.91
CA VAL A 19 -10.63 -23.53 21.31
C VAL A 19 -11.61 -24.70 21.35
N THR A 20 -11.10 -25.92 21.20
CA THR A 20 -11.91 -27.15 21.29
C THR A 20 -12.15 -27.61 22.73
N ASN A 21 -11.36 -27.14 23.71
CA ASN A 21 -11.33 -27.69 25.07
C ASN A 21 -11.35 -26.66 26.23
N GLY A 22 -11.75 -25.42 25.95
CA GLY A 22 -11.99 -24.38 26.96
C GLY A 22 -10.88 -23.34 27.14
N ILE A 23 -11.26 -22.18 27.67
CA ILE A 23 -10.42 -21.01 27.92
C ILE A 23 -9.86 -21.10 29.35
N VAL A 24 -8.53 -20.99 29.48
CA VAL A 24 -7.85 -20.78 30.77
C VAL A 24 -7.27 -19.37 30.75
N VAL A 25 -7.90 -18.47 31.49
CA VAL A 25 -7.35 -17.14 31.81
C VAL A 25 -6.50 -17.25 33.09
N PRO A 26 -5.36 -16.54 33.20
CA PRO A 26 -4.59 -16.50 34.45
C PRO A 26 -5.46 -16.07 35.63
N GLY A 27 -5.67 -16.97 36.59
CA GLY A 27 -6.50 -16.75 37.79
C GLY A 27 -8.01 -17.02 37.63
N GLY A 28 -8.49 -17.40 36.45
CA GLY A 28 -9.91 -17.73 36.21
C GLY A 28 -10.20 -19.24 36.23
N ARG A 29 -11.48 -19.59 36.31
CA ARG A 29 -11.94 -20.99 36.19
C ARG A 29 -12.01 -21.41 34.72
N PRO A 30 -11.57 -22.63 34.37
CA PRO A 30 -11.75 -23.15 33.01
C PRO A 30 -13.22 -23.14 32.61
N ARG A 31 -13.53 -22.61 31.42
CA ARG A 31 -14.88 -22.66 30.83
C ARG A 31 -14.80 -22.95 29.34
N PHE A 32 -15.88 -23.47 28.76
CA PHE A 32 -15.99 -23.63 27.30
C PHE A 32 -15.98 -22.25 26.61
N ALA A 33 -15.34 -22.18 25.45
CA ALA A 33 -15.33 -20.97 24.63
C ALA A 33 -16.72 -20.73 24.05
N GLU A 34 -17.16 -19.48 24.03
CA GLU A 34 -18.40 -19.09 23.36
C GLU A 34 -18.12 -18.83 21.87
N GLU A 35 -19.15 -18.96 21.01
CA GLU A 35 -19.03 -18.76 19.55
C GLU A 35 -18.56 -17.34 19.14
N SER A 36 -18.60 -16.38 20.07
CA SER A 36 -18.15 -15.00 19.91
C SER A 36 -16.70 -14.77 20.33
N GLU A 37 -16.02 -15.77 20.90
CA GLU A 37 -14.70 -15.62 21.55
C GLU A 37 -13.58 -16.17 20.67
N PHE A 38 -13.12 -15.35 19.72
CA PHE A 38 -11.97 -15.64 18.89
C PHE A 38 -10.67 -15.24 19.61
N GLY A 39 -9.72 -16.17 19.63
CA GLY A 39 -8.50 -16.11 20.46
C GLY A 39 -7.61 -14.91 20.16
N ARG A 40 -7.12 -14.28 21.23
CA ARG A 40 -6.00 -13.35 21.20
C ARG A 40 -4.71 -14.14 21.01
N VAL A 41 -3.87 -13.70 20.09
CA VAL A 41 -2.57 -14.32 19.78
C VAL A 41 -1.48 -13.32 20.10
N ASP A 42 -0.64 -13.66 21.07
CA ASP A 42 0.56 -12.88 21.40
C ASP A 42 1.70 -13.31 20.47
N PHE A 43 2.42 -12.33 19.94
CA PHE A 43 3.64 -12.53 19.16
C PHE A 43 4.81 -11.98 19.95
N ASP A 44 5.74 -12.85 20.30
CA ASP A 44 6.89 -12.53 21.14
C ASP A 44 8.18 -12.42 20.32
N ALA A 45 9.13 -11.62 20.80
CA ALA A 45 10.51 -11.58 20.33
C ALA A 45 11.29 -12.83 20.79
N ASP A 46 12.50 -13.00 20.26
CA ASP A 46 13.38 -14.13 20.61
C ASP A 46 13.71 -14.23 22.11
N ASP A 47 13.62 -13.11 22.84
CA ASP A 47 13.84 -13.03 24.28
C ASP A 47 12.57 -13.32 25.12
N GLY A 48 11.44 -13.59 24.47
CA GLY A 48 10.14 -13.86 25.09
C GLY A 48 9.33 -12.60 25.43
N THR A 49 9.75 -11.41 25.01
CA THR A 49 8.98 -10.17 25.18
C THR A 49 7.86 -10.08 24.15
N THR A 50 6.61 -9.88 24.57
CA THR A 50 5.49 -9.68 23.65
C THR A 50 5.62 -8.37 22.87
N ILE A 51 5.64 -8.49 21.53
CA ILE A 51 5.71 -7.38 20.57
C ILE A 51 4.30 -6.85 20.26
N LEU A 52 3.34 -7.75 20.03
CA LEU A 52 1.95 -7.40 19.75
C LEU A 52 0.99 -8.53 20.14
N THR A 53 -0.28 -8.18 20.34
CA THR A 53 -1.40 -9.12 20.43
C THR A 53 -2.34 -8.90 19.23
N LEU A 54 -2.61 -9.95 18.46
CA LEU A 54 -3.55 -9.93 17.35
C LEU A 54 -4.85 -10.64 17.75
N HIS A 55 -5.98 -10.04 17.42
CA HIS A 55 -7.26 -10.72 17.58
C HIS A 55 -8.28 -10.25 16.54
N VAL A 56 -9.25 -11.11 16.26
CA VAL A 56 -10.32 -10.81 15.30
C VAL A 56 -11.63 -10.67 16.06
N GLN A 57 -12.36 -9.58 15.81
CA GLN A 57 -13.66 -9.33 16.41
C GLN A 57 -14.74 -9.34 15.32
N ARG A 58 -15.93 -9.82 15.66
CA ARG A 58 -17.11 -9.64 14.79
C ARG A 58 -17.50 -8.16 14.82
N ALA A 59 -17.69 -7.58 13.63
CA ALA A 59 -18.16 -6.22 13.42
C ALA A 59 -19.48 -6.24 12.63
N ASP A 60 -20.13 -5.09 12.50
CA ASP A 60 -21.40 -4.95 11.77
C ASP A 60 -21.27 -5.34 10.29
N ASN A 61 -20.05 -5.29 9.74
CA ASN A 61 -19.71 -5.52 8.34
C ASN A 61 -18.80 -6.75 8.10
N GLY A 62 -18.71 -7.67 9.07
CA GLY A 62 -17.89 -8.88 8.94
C GLY A 62 -16.97 -9.06 10.13
N TYR A 63 -15.67 -9.13 9.88
CA TYR A 63 -14.65 -9.35 10.90
C TYR A 63 -13.60 -8.24 10.83
N ARG A 64 -13.26 -7.68 11.99
CA ARG A 64 -12.19 -6.70 12.14
C ARG A 64 -10.98 -7.37 12.79
N MET A 65 -9.82 -7.25 12.17
CA MET A 65 -8.54 -7.56 12.80
C MET A 65 -8.09 -6.38 13.68
N VAL A 66 -7.77 -6.65 14.92
CA VAL A 66 -7.25 -5.70 15.91
C VAL A 66 -5.83 -6.11 16.25
N VAL A 67 -4.92 -5.14 16.20
CA VAL A 67 -3.51 -5.29 16.54
C VAL A 67 -3.21 -4.38 17.72
N ASP A 68 -3.01 -4.96 18.90
CA ASP A 68 -2.56 -4.25 20.09
C ASP A 68 -1.03 -4.33 20.14
N GLN A 69 -0.34 -3.23 19.80
CA GLN A 69 1.13 -3.18 19.82
C GLN A 69 1.66 -2.90 21.24
N HIS A 70 2.68 -3.65 21.65
CA HIS A 70 3.34 -3.53 22.96
C HIS A 70 4.81 -3.11 22.86
N SER A 71 5.41 -3.14 21.66
CA SER A 71 6.75 -2.62 21.39
C SER A 71 6.76 -1.12 21.09
N GLU A 72 7.89 -0.45 21.32
CA GLU A 72 8.11 0.95 20.90
C GLU A 72 8.47 1.08 19.40
N GLU A 73 8.87 -0.02 18.76
CA GLU A 73 9.22 -0.07 17.34
C GLU A 73 7.99 -0.13 16.44
N TYR A 74 8.02 0.55 15.29
CA TYR A 74 6.88 0.59 14.37
C TYR A 74 6.58 -0.78 13.75
N LEU A 75 5.31 -1.21 13.81
CA LEU A 75 4.84 -2.42 13.15
C LEU A 75 4.26 -2.12 11.76
N HIS A 76 4.86 -2.69 10.72
CA HIS A 76 4.31 -2.67 9.37
C HIS A 76 3.35 -3.85 9.15
N VAL A 77 2.08 -3.57 8.87
CA VAL A 77 1.02 -4.57 8.65
C VAL A 77 0.67 -4.65 7.17
N VAL A 78 0.86 -5.80 6.55
CA VAL A 78 0.52 -6.05 5.14
C VAL A 78 -0.67 -7.01 5.06
N GLY A 79 -1.82 -6.54 4.59
CA GLY A 79 -2.99 -7.38 4.32
C GLY A 79 -3.01 -7.89 2.88
N HIS A 80 -3.39 -9.16 2.67
CA HIS A 80 -3.61 -9.73 1.32
C HIS A 80 -5.09 -9.86 0.92
N ASN A 81 -6.02 -9.63 1.86
CA ASN A 81 -7.46 -9.61 1.61
C ASN A 81 -8.04 -8.38 2.28
N GLU A 82 -8.23 -7.31 1.52
CA GLU A 82 -9.05 -6.18 1.96
C GLU A 82 -10.50 -6.70 2.16
N PRO A 83 -11.16 -6.39 3.28
CA PRO A 83 -12.54 -6.81 3.49
C PRO A 83 -13.43 -6.21 2.41
N PRO A 84 -14.44 -6.94 1.90
CA PRO A 84 -15.40 -6.36 0.97
C PRO A 84 -16.10 -5.18 1.67
N MET A 85 -15.91 -3.97 1.14
CA MET A 85 -16.64 -2.81 1.65
C MET A 85 -18.14 -3.00 1.41
N LEU A 86 -18.94 -2.78 2.46
CA LEU A 86 -20.39 -2.62 2.32
C LEU A 86 -20.67 -1.27 1.65
N THR A 87 -20.78 -1.27 0.32
CA THR A 87 -21.68 -0.35 -0.37
C THR A 87 -22.82 -1.16 -0.94
N ASP A 88 -24.05 -0.64 -0.83
CA ASP A 88 -25.14 -1.13 -1.66
C ASP A 88 -24.67 -1.04 -3.12
N PRO A 89 -24.59 -2.13 -3.89
CA PRO A 89 -24.20 -2.09 -5.29
C PRO A 89 -25.02 -1.06 -6.09
N ALA A 90 -26.24 -0.74 -5.64
CA ALA A 90 -27.06 0.32 -6.20
C ALA A 90 -26.49 1.74 -6.00
N LEU A 91 -25.82 2.01 -4.86
CA LEU A 91 -25.17 3.31 -4.60
C LEU A 91 -23.92 3.51 -5.45
N ALA A 92 -23.14 2.45 -5.71
CA ALA A 92 -22.01 2.52 -6.65
C ALA A 92 -22.48 2.83 -8.09
N GLN A 93 -23.71 2.47 -8.44
CA GLN A 93 -24.33 2.80 -9.73
C GLN A 93 -24.98 4.19 -9.77
N ASP A 94 -25.10 4.90 -8.65
CA ASP A 94 -25.63 6.26 -8.61
C ASP A 94 -24.59 7.28 -9.14
N ALA A 95 -24.91 7.96 -10.24
CA ALA A 95 -24.05 8.97 -10.85
C ALA A 95 -23.76 10.15 -9.92
N GLU A 96 -24.69 10.56 -9.07
CA GLU A 96 -24.47 11.65 -8.10
C GLU A 96 -23.50 11.23 -7.00
N TYR A 97 -23.57 9.97 -6.57
CA TYR A 97 -22.58 9.40 -5.67
C TYR A 97 -21.19 9.37 -6.32
N ARG A 98 -21.08 8.82 -7.53
CA ARG A 98 -19.79 8.74 -8.25
C ARG A 98 -19.18 10.12 -8.51
N THR A 99 -20.00 11.11 -8.84
CA THR A 99 -19.56 12.51 -9.00
C THR A 99 -18.93 13.03 -7.72
N ARG A 100 -19.57 12.80 -6.56
CA ARG A 100 -19.00 13.20 -5.26
C ARG A 100 -17.68 12.49 -4.97
N GLN A 101 -17.56 11.20 -5.29
CA GLN A 101 -16.31 10.46 -5.09
C GLN A 101 -15.19 10.97 -6.02
N MET A 102 -15.50 11.26 -7.29
CA MET A 102 -14.56 11.89 -8.21
C MET A 102 -14.07 13.25 -7.69
N MET A 103 -14.97 14.09 -7.17
CA MET A 103 -14.60 15.38 -6.57
C MET A 103 -13.72 15.20 -5.31
N LEU A 104 -13.97 14.17 -4.50
CA LEU A 104 -13.13 13.85 -3.34
C LEU A 104 -11.73 13.41 -3.75
N LEU A 105 -11.63 12.57 -4.79
CA LEU A 105 -10.34 12.18 -5.36
C LEU A 105 -9.57 13.40 -5.83
N ASP A 106 -10.17 14.20 -6.72
CA ASP A 106 -9.54 15.38 -7.30
C ASP A 106 -9.02 16.34 -6.22
N ALA A 107 -9.88 16.69 -5.24
CA ALA A 107 -9.48 17.54 -4.13
C ALA A 107 -8.36 16.93 -3.26
N GLY A 108 -8.42 15.62 -3.00
CA GLY A 108 -7.41 14.90 -2.22
C GLY A 108 -6.05 14.86 -2.91
N LEU A 109 -6.03 14.55 -4.20
CA LEU A 109 -4.81 14.49 -5.01
C LEU A 109 -4.21 15.89 -5.21
N ALA A 110 -5.03 16.90 -5.52
CA ALA A 110 -4.59 18.28 -5.61
C ALA A 110 -4.00 18.79 -4.28
N TYR A 111 -4.58 18.39 -3.15
CA TYR A 111 -4.01 18.70 -1.84
C TYR A 111 -2.64 18.05 -1.63
N ILE A 112 -2.46 16.79 -2.00
CA ILE A 112 -1.15 16.10 -1.95
C ILE A 112 -0.14 16.83 -2.84
N GLY A 113 -0.50 17.09 -4.11
CA GLY A 113 0.36 17.79 -5.06
C GLY A 113 0.80 19.16 -4.57
N LYS A 114 -0.12 19.93 -3.97
CA LYS A 114 0.20 21.22 -3.35
C LYS A 114 1.11 21.07 -2.12
N THR A 115 0.90 20.04 -1.31
CA THR A 115 1.64 19.82 -0.06
C THR A 115 3.10 19.47 -0.31
N TYR A 116 3.36 18.65 -1.34
CA TYR A 116 4.72 18.17 -1.67
C TYR A 116 5.28 18.81 -2.94
N GLY A 117 4.72 19.93 -3.40
CA GLY A 117 5.02 20.56 -4.68
C GLY A 117 6.45 21.08 -4.85
N GLU A 118 7.25 21.14 -3.78
CA GLU A 118 8.69 21.44 -3.87
C GLU A 118 9.50 20.26 -4.44
N ASP A 119 9.05 19.03 -4.17
CA ASP A 119 9.75 17.78 -4.51
C ASP A 119 9.01 16.95 -5.57
N ILE A 120 7.69 17.15 -5.72
CA ILE A 120 6.79 16.35 -6.54
C ILE A 120 6.09 17.22 -7.57
N PHE A 121 6.14 16.78 -8.82
CA PHE A 121 5.28 17.24 -9.89
C PHE A 121 3.96 16.47 -9.85
N TYR A 122 2.84 17.19 -9.75
CA TYR A 122 1.49 16.67 -9.87
C TYR A 122 0.83 17.19 -11.14
N ALA A 123 0.21 16.31 -11.92
CA ALA A 123 -0.59 16.67 -13.09
C ALA A 123 -1.93 15.92 -13.07
N ASP A 124 -3.01 16.67 -13.29
CA ASP A 124 -4.42 16.27 -13.38
C ASP A 124 -5.01 16.47 -14.79
N ASP A 125 -4.29 17.16 -15.67
CA ASP A 125 -4.65 17.43 -17.07
C ASP A 125 -4.33 16.26 -18.02
N GLY A 126 -4.46 15.01 -17.57
CA GLY A 126 -4.20 13.85 -18.41
C GLY A 126 -5.21 13.75 -19.57
N ASP A 127 -4.88 14.37 -20.70
CA ASP A 127 -5.60 14.18 -21.96
C ASP A 127 -5.49 12.70 -22.34
N PRO A 128 -6.59 11.93 -22.44
CA PRO A 128 -6.55 10.53 -22.85
C PRO A 128 -6.03 10.35 -24.28
N THR A 129 -5.85 11.43 -25.05
CA THR A 129 -5.20 11.44 -26.37
C THR A 129 -3.70 11.76 -26.32
N ALA A 130 -3.20 12.28 -25.20
CA ALA A 130 -1.78 12.35 -24.92
C ALA A 130 -1.31 11.00 -24.39
N PHE A 131 -0.15 10.52 -24.85
CA PHE A 131 0.45 9.25 -24.39
C PHE A 131 1.00 9.35 -22.93
N SER A 132 0.29 10.04 -22.04
CA SER A 132 0.59 10.14 -20.61
C SER A 132 0.08 8.92 -19.86
N LEU A 133 0.77 8.56 -18.78
CA LEU A 133 0.36 7.47 -17.91
C LEU A 133 -0.76 7.96 -17.00
N GLY A 134 -2.02 7.81 -17.42
CA GLY A 134 -3.21 8.11 -16.60
C GLY A 134 -3.66 9.57 -16.62
N ASN A 135 -4.81 9.81 -15.98
CA ASN A 135 -5.45 11.11 -15.79
C ASN A 135 -4.76 11.94 -14.70
N TYR A 136 -4.32 11.27 -13.63
CA TYR A 136 -3.60 11.90 -12.53
C TYR A 136 -2.22 11.26 -12.38
N THR A 137 -1.17 12.07 -12.24
CA THR A 137 0.20 11.59 -12.06
C THR A 137 0.95 12.34 -10.96
N PHE A 138 1.75 11.60 -10.20
CA PHE A 138 2.78 12.12 -9.32
C PHE A 138 4.15 11.62 -9.79
N GLN A 139 5.09 12.54 -9.97
CA GLN A 139 6.46 12.26 -10.42
C GLN A 139 7.44 13.11 -9.62
N PRO A 140 8.68 12.66 -9.36
CA PRO A 140 9.69 13.54 -8.77
C PRO A 140 9.95 14.76 -9.66
N LEU A 141 9.89 15.96 -9.09
CA LEU A 141 9.97 17.22 -9.85
C LEU A 141 11.36 17.45 -10.47
N MET A 142 12.41 17.19 -9.71
CA MET A 142 13.80 17.51 -10.08
C MET A 142 14.59 16.31 -10.61
N VAL A 143 14.03 15.10 -10.52
CA VAL A 143 14.70 13.85 -10.88
C VAL A 143 13.84 13.06 -11.86
N ASN A 144 14.35 12.87 -13.07
CA ASN A 144 13.68 12.04 -14.07
C ASN A 144 14.23 10.60 -14.02
N ASP A 145 13.90 9.88 -12.94
CA ASP A 145 14.31 8.48 -12.74
C ASP A 145 13.27 7.46 -13.23
N GLY A 146 12.15 7.94 -13.79
CA GLY A 146 11.06 7.14 -14.32
C GLY A 146 10.08 6.61 -13.26
N THR A 147 10.27 6.95 -11.98
CA THR A 147 9.31 6.62 -10.93
C THR A 147 8.04 7.47 -11.06
N VAL A 148 6.89 6.84 -10.84
CA VAL A 148 5.58 7.49 -11.02
C VAL A 148 4.50 6.74 -10.26
N PHE A 149 3.59 7.49 -9.66
CA PHE A 149 2.26 7.00 -9.29
C PHE A 149 1.25 7.58 -10.26
N ALA A 150 0.50 6.71 -10.94
CA ALA A 150 -0.44 7.11 -11.99
C ALA A 150 -1.82 6.52 -11.70
N ILE A 151 -2.86 7.31 -11.92
CA ILE A 151 -4.26 6.93 -11.76
C ILE A 151 -4.97 7.23 -13.08
N GLU A 152 -5.74 6.28 -13.59
CA GLU A 152 -6.53 6.39 -14.81
C GLU A 152 -8.01 6.17 -14.49
N GLU A 153 -8.86 7.01 -15.05
CA GLU A 153 -10.31 6.96 -14.90
C GLU A 153 -10.88 5.84 -15.77
N ALA A 154 -11.70 4.98 -15.17
CA ALA A 154 -12.40 3.92 -15.88
C ALA A 154 -13.85 4.35 -16.17
N TYR A 155 -14.29 4.19 -17.42
CA TYR A 155 -15.62 4.56 -17.88
C TYR A 155 -16.40 3.35 -18.41
N GLU A 156 -17.73 3.44 -18.42
CA GLU A 156 -18.57 2.40 -19.01
C GLU A 156 -18.29 2.23 -20.50
N ARG A 157 -18.48 1.01 -20.99
CA ARG A 157 -18.34 0.72 -22.41
C ARG A 157 -19.37 1.52 -23.21
N GLY A 158 -18.87 2.32 -24.17
CA GLY A 158 -19.73 3.14 -25.02
C GLY A 158 -19.96 4.56 -24.48
N THR A 159 -19.25 4.96 -23.42
CA THR A 159 -19.18 6.36 -22.99
C THR A 159 -18.75 7.25 -24.15
N ASP A 160 -19.47 8.36 -24.33
CA ASP A 160 -19.13 9.37 -25.34
C ASP A 160 -17.98 10.23 -24.82
N TRP A 161 -16.85 10.22 -25.52
CA TRP A 161 -15.68 11.02 -25.14
C TRP A 161 -15.86 12.52 -25.39
N ALA A 162 -16.88 12.91 -26.15
CA ALA A 162 -17.26 14.31 -26.32
C ALA A 162 -18.10 14.85 -25.15
N ASP A 163 -18.60 13.97 -24.28
CA ASP A 163 -19.33 14.34 -23.06
C ASP A 163 -18.34 14.83 -21.99
N ASP A 164 -18.42 16.10 -21.64
CA ASP A 164 -17.61 16.73 -20.59
C ASP A 164 -18.18 16.53 -19.18
N GLU A 165 -19.41 16.02 -19.06
CA GLU A 165 -20.06 15.66 -17.79
C GLU A 165 -19.91 14.16 -17.47
N ARG A 166 -19.12 13.42 -18.25
CA ARG A 166 -18.86 11.98 -18.02
C ARG A 166 -18.33 11.74 -16.60
N VAL A 167 -18.84 10.70 -15.96
CA VAL A 167 -18.47 10.33 -14.60
C VAL A 167 -17.84 8.94 -14.61
N PRO A 168 -16.61 8.76 -14.07
CA PRO A 168 -15.95 7.47 -14.02
C PRO A 168 -16.75 6.49 -13.15
N ILE A 169 -16.70 5.21 -13.52
CA ILE A 169 -17.25 4.08 -12.74
C ILE A 169 -16.22 3.50 -11.76
N GLY A 170 -14.97 3.93 -11.87
CA GLY A 170 -13.87 3.52 -11.03
C GLY A 170 -12.57 4.10 -11.56
N TRP A 171 -11.45 3.67 -10.97
CA TRP A 171 -10.11 4.08 -11.35
C TRP A 171 -9.20 2.86 -11.39
N THR A 172 -8.27 2.84 -12.32
CA THR A 172 -7.10 1.96 -12.24
C THR A 172 -5.91 2.79 -11.78
N TRP A 173 -4.94 2.14 -11.15
CA TRP A 173 -3.73 2.83 -10.71
C TRP A 173 -2.53 1.92 -10.83
N LEU A 174 -1.35 2.53 -10.99
CA LEU A 174 -0.07 1.85 -10.99
C LEU A 174 0.99 2.67 -10.28
N GLN A 175 1.98 1.95 -9.78
CA GLN A 175 3.15 2.47 -9.10
C GLN A 175 4.39 1.93 -9.77
N LYS A 176 5.29 2.83 -10.16
CA LYS A 176 6.64 2.49 -10.61
C LYS A 176 7.67 3.01 -9.63
N ASP A 177 8.51 2.11 -9.14
CA ASP A 177 9.62 2.44 -8.24
C ASP A 177 10.96 2.00 -8.83
N LEU A 178 12.05 2.55 -8.29
CA LEU A 178 13.40 2.12 -8.62
C LEU A 178 13.69 0.73 -8.04
N VAL A 179 13.82 -0.25 -8.92
CA VAL A 179 14.29 -1.60 -8.59
C VAL A 179 15.77 -1.69 -8.92
N ARG A 180 16.57 -2.22 -7.99
CA ARG A 180 17.99 -2.51 -8.23
C ARG A 180 18.13 -3.83 -8.97
N LEU A 181 18.78 -3.79 -10.12
CA LEU A 181 19.09 -4.95 -10.95
C LEU A 181 20.33 -5.70 -10.43
N PRO A 182 20.54 -6.96 -10.84
CA PRO A 182 21.70 -7.75 -10.41
C PRO A 182 23.06 -7.14 -10.77
N ASP A 183 23.12 -6.31 -11.80
CA ASP A 183 24.32 -5.59 -12.22
C ASP A 183 24.58 -4.31 -11.40
N GLY A 184 23.74 -4.02 -10.40
CA GLY A 184 23.83 -2.86 -9.53
C GLY A 184 23.18 -1.60 -10.08
N THR A 185 22.71 -1.61 -11.34
CA THR A 185 21.96 -0.48 -11.92
C THR A 185 20.55 -0.42 -11.33
N GLN A 186 19.89 0.74 -11.47
CA GLN A 186 18.49 0.92 -11.07
C GLN A 186 17.64 1.18 -12.29
N ARG A 187 16.42 0.65 -12.25
CA ARG A 187 15.41 0.88 -13.28
C ARG A 187 14.05 1.05 -12.63
N ALA A 188 13.26 2.01 -13.14
CA ALA A 188 11.86 2.11 -12.77
C ALA A 188 11.06 0.93 -13.34
N GLU A 189 10.44 0.13 -12.47
CA GLU A 189 9.58 -0.99 -12.84
C GLU A 189 8.25 -0.89 -12.09
N ILE A 190 7.19 -1.50 -12.64
CA ILE A 190 5.90 -1.57 -11.97
C ILE A 190 6.05 -2.48 -10.75
N THR A 191 5.87 -1.93 -9.56
CA THR A 191 5.97 -2.63 -8.28
C THR A 191 4.60 -2.92 -7.67
N ALA A 192 3.59 -2.10 -8.01
CA ALA A 192 2.21 -2.31 -7.62
C ALA A 192 1.25 -1.74 -8.67
N GLN A 193 0.07 -2.32 -8.77
CA GLN A 193 -1.06 -1.83 -9.58
C GLN A 193 -2.37 -2.35 -9.01
N GLY A 194 -3.49 -1.72 -9.35
CA GLY A 194 -4.80 -2.16 -8.91
C GLY A 194 -5.94 -1.34 -9.49
N GLU A 195 -7.13 -1.62 -8.96
CA GLU A 195 -8.38 -0.97 -9.33
C GLU A 195 -9.05 -0.45 -8.06
N THR A 196 -9.76 0.66 -8.16
CA THR A 196 -10.50 1.30 -7.07
C THR A 196 -11.89 1.65 -7.55
N ILE A 197 -12.90 1.29 -6.75
CA ILE A 197 -14.29 1.68 -6.96
C ILE A 197 -14.62 2.97 -6.19
N PRO A 198 -15.69 3.70 -6.55
CA PRO A 198 -16.08 4.96 -5.90
C PRO A 198 -16.16 4.90 -4.37
N SER A 199 -16.58 3.78 -3.80
CA SER A 199 -16.71 3.66 -2.34
C SER A 199 -15.40 3.58 -1.56
N ASP A 200 -14.27 3.44 -2.26
CA ASP A 200 -12.95 3.22 -1.67
C ASP A 200 -11.96 4.35 -2.04
N ILE A 201 -12.50 5.54 -2.32
CA ILE A 201 -11.70 6.64 -2.83
C ILE A 201 -10.65 7.14 -1.83
N ASP A 202 -10.97 7.10 -0.53
CA ASP A 202 -10.05 7.50 0.53
C ASP A 202 -8.80 6.62 0.52
N SER A 203 -8.94 5.31 0.28
CA SER A 203 -7.81 4.38 0.18
C SER A 203 -6.90 4.68 -1.01
N LEU A 204 -7.46 5.12 -2.15
CA LEU A 204 -6.67 5.54 -3.30
C LEU A 204 -5.89 6.84 -3.02
N ILE A 205 -6.52 7.80 -2.33
CA ILE A 205 -5.86 9.04 -1.89
C ILE A 205 -4.71 8.72 -0.92
N ASP A 206 -4.93 7.83 0.05
CA ASP A 206 -3.92 7.44 1.03
C ASP A 206 -2.77 6.65 0.38
N ARG A 207 -3.06 5.84 -0.65
CA ARG A 207 -2.04 5.15 -1.44
C ARG A 207 -1.15 6.15 -2.19
N ALA A 208 -1.75 7.13 -2.86
CA ALA A 208 -1.01 8.20 -3.54
C ALA A 208 -0.14 9.00 -2.54
N ARG A 209 -0.70 9.37 -1.38
CA ARG A 209 0.03 10.05 -0.31
C ARG A 209 1.23 9.25 0.17
N THR A 210 1.02 7.96 0.45
CA THR A 210 2.08 7.07 0.95
C THR A 210 3.23 6.99 -0.05
N TRP A 211 2.91 6.83 -1.35
CA TRP A 211 3.93 6.82 -2.40
C TRP A 211 4.71 8.14 -2.48
N VAL A 212 4.01 9.27 -2.42
CA VAL A 212 4.63 10.60 -2.41
C VAL A 212 5.55 10.78 -1.21
N GLU A 213 5.10 10.42 -0.01
CA GLU A 213 5.90 10.53 1.22
C GLU A 213 7.18 9.67 1.15
N GLN A 214 7.07 8.44 0.64
CA GLN A 214 8.23 7.56 0.44
C GLN A 214 9.21 8.14 -0.58
N THR A 215 8.70 8.69 -1.67
CA THR A 215 9.51 9.31 -2.72
C THR A 215 10.23 10.55 -2.19
N VAL A 216 9.54 11.43 -1.47
CA VAL A 216 10.16 12.61 -0.85
C VAL A 216 11.25 12.23 0.15
N ARG A 217 10.99 11.24 1.02
CA ARG A 217 12.01 10.72 1.95
C ARG A 217 13.23 10.19 1.22
N ARG A 218 13.05 9.49 0.09
CA ARG A 218 14.14 9.02 -0.78
C ARG A 218 14.96 10.19 -1.34
N LEU A 219 14.30 11.22 -1.88
CA LEU A 219 14.96 12.38 -2.48
C LEU A 219 15.76 13.21 -1.46
N GLN A 220 15.29 13.27 -0.21
CA GLN A 220 15.92 14.02 0.88
C GLN A 220 17.01 13.23 1.60
N THR A 221 17.08 11.91 1.40
CA THR A 221 18.15 11.09 1.96
C THR A 221 19.33 11.13 1.00
N PRO A 222 20.45 11.80 1.34
CA PRO A 222 21.64 11.75 0.48
C PRO A 222 22.08 10.30 0.36
N ASP A 223 22.21 9.83 -0.88
CA ASP A 223 22.82 8.55 -1.20
C ASP A 223 24.14 8.45 -0.40
N ILE A 224 24.24 7.48 0.52
CA ILE A 224 25.54 7.15 1.10
C ILE A 224 26.34 6.56 -0.05
N ASP A 225 27.11 7.43 -0.69
CA ASP A 225 28.03 7.10 -1.77
C ASP A 225 29.09 6.12 -1.25
N PHE A 226 28.78 4.83 -1.32
CA PHE A 226 29.78 3.77 -1.34
C PHE A 226 30.43 3.75 -2.72
N SER A 227 31.11 4.83 -3.09
CA SER A 227 32.00 4.81 -4.25
C SER A 227 33.14 3.83 -3.96
N PRO A 228 33.30 2.71 -4.69
CA PRO A 228 34.46 1.84 -4.54
C PRO A 228 35.75 2.48 -5.10
N TYR A 229 35.68 3.69 -5.65
CA TYR A 229 36.84 4.39 -6.23
C TYR A 229 37.44 5.43 -5.27
N ARG A 230 37.89 4.96 -4.10
CA ARG A 230 38.98 5.65 -3.40
C ARG A 230 40.29 5.20 -4.04
N ASN A 231 40.83 6.03 -4.94
CA ASN A 231 42.20 5.87 -5.43
C ASN A 231 43.14 5.69 -4.23
N PRO A 232 43.95 4.62 -4.16
CA PRO A 232 45.00 4.54 -3.17
C PRO A 232 46.02 5.66 -3.43
N PRO A 233 46.53 6.36 -2.40
CA PRO A 233 47.62 7.30 -2.58
C PRO A 233 48.81 6.58 -3.22
N GLY A 234 49.39 7.23 -4.24
CA GLY A 234 50.37 6.67 -5.14
C GLY A 234 51.51 5.96 -4.44
N ARG A 235 51.83 4.76 -4.94
CA ARG A 235 53.16 4.18 -4.80
C ARG A 235 54.06 4.92 -5.77
N ASP A 236 54.84 5.87 -5.26
CA ASP A 236 56.04 6.33 -5.94
C ASP A 236 57.00 5.14 -6.11
N THR A 237 57.13 4.66 -7.34
CA THR A 237 58.25 3.81 -7.75
C THR A 237 59.51 4.68 -7.91
N PRO A 238 60.66 4.31 -7.33
CA PRO A 238 61.89 5.06 -7.51
C PRO A 238 62.44 4.80 -8.92
N SER A 239 62.65 5.87 -9.69
CA SER A 239 63.41 5.79 -10.94
C SER A 239 64.90 5.98 -10.64
N ARG A 240 65.69 5.09 -11.25
CA ARG A 240 67.16 5.11 -11.32
C ARG A 240 67.69 6.33 -12.06
#